data_AF-A0A2K3KZ79-F1
#
_entry.id   AF-A0A2K3KZ79-F1
#
_cell.length_a   1.000
_cell.length_b   1.000
_cell.length_c   1.000
_cell.angle_alpha   90.00
_cell.angle_beta   90.00
_cell.angle_gamma   90.00
#
_symmetry.space_group_name_H-M   'P 1'
#
loop_
_entity.id
_entity.type
_entity.pdbx_description
1 polymer ?
#
loop_
_entity_poly.entity_id
_entity_poly.type
_entity_poly.pdbx_seq_one_letter_code
_entity_poly.pdbx_strand_id
1 'polypeptide(L)'
;MAGKRKLWKDLLEFKSNNAIRDWILGGDFNAISKSGERRGNSGSRSLSERSEFSLFMEAMEVIDIPILGRKFTWFNSDGSAMNRFDRFLLSEGFIHQGDEFHEKVALPKVVTASFFILIPKKDHPQDLFDYRPICLIGSLYKILSKVLANRLKKVLGKLISSYQSAFLPQRQILDGVLVLNEVIDLAKRRKDNCLLVKVDFERAYDTINWGFSEGWLKWMRACIFESSISILVNGRPIEDFKVGRGLHQGDPLSPFLFLIVVGLASMVKKAVDVVRLRGFKVNANLHFQLLQFADDTIIMGE
;
A
#
# COMPACT_ATOMS: atom_id res chain seq x y z
N MET A 1 -14.33 -32.19 1.82
CA MET A 1 -13.07 -32.85 2.24
C MET A 1 -12.19 -33.27 1.06
N ALA A 2 -12.73 -34.00 0.07
CA ALA A 2 -11.93 -34.51 -1.07
C ALA A 2 -11.11 -33.42 -1.80
N GLY A 3 -11.69 -32.25 -2.11
CA GLY A 3 -10.98 -31.17 -2.78
C GLY A 3 -9.79 -30.60 -2.00
N LYS A 4 -9.91 -30.46 -0.66
CA LYS A 4 -8.81 -29.97 0.19
C LYS A 4 -7.65 -30.97 0.26
N ARG A 5 -7.98 -32.24 0.48
CA ARG A 5 -6.99 -33.33 0.53
C ARG A 5 -6.23 -33.45 -0.78
N LYS A 6 -6.92 -33.28 -1.92
CA LYS A 6 -6.27 -33.26 -3.24
C LYS A 6 -5.28 -32.09 -3.32
N LEU A 7 -5.72 -30.86 -3.02
CA LEU A 7 -4.85 -29.69 -3.02
C LEU A 7 -3.60 -29.88 -2.13
N TRP A 8 -3.77 -30.40 -0.91
CA TRP A 8 -2.65 -30.63 0.02
C TRP A 8 -1.66 -31.67 -0.52
N LYS A 9 -2.15 -32.73 -1.16
CA LYS A 9 -1.31 -33.73 -1.82
C LYS A 9 -0.57 -33.13 -3.01
N ASP A 10 -1.27 -32.39 -3.87
CA ASP A 10 -0.70 -31.74 -5.04
C ASP A 10 0.43 -30.76 -4.64
N LEU A 11 0.25 -30.01 -3.54
CA LEU A 11 1.28 -29.12 -2.99
C LEU A 11 2.51 -29.88 -2.44
N LEU A 12 2.30 -31.01 -1.76
CA LEU A 12 3.39 -31.85 -1.24
C LEU A 12 4.19 -32.51 -2.37
N GLU A 13 3.50 -32.97 -3.41
CA GLU A 13 4.12 -33.52 -4.62
C GLU A 13 4.92 -32.43 -5.34
N PHE A 14 4.34 -31.24 -5.50
CA PHE A 14 5.03 -30.09 -6.07
C PHE A 14 6.29 -29.72 -5.26
N LYS A 15 6.24 -29.76 -3.92
CA LYS A 15 7.41 -29.57 -3.05
C LYS A 15 8.49 -30.62 -3.29
N SER A 16 8.10 -31.88 -3.35
CA SER A 16 9.02 -33.01 -3.55
C SER A 16 9.71 -32.95 -4.92
N ASN A 17 8.98 -32.53 -5.95
CA ASN A 17 9.46 -32.54 -7.34
C ASN A 17 10.37 -31.34 -7.69
N ASN A 18 10.25 -30.20 -7.00
CA ASN A 18 10.94 -28.97 -7.40
C ASN A 18 12.13 -28.60 -6.51
N ALA A 19 12.48 -29.41 -5.50
CA ALA A 19 13.53 -29.12 -4.51
C ALA A 19 13.41 -27.73 -3.85
N ILE A 20 12.21 -27.12 -3.88
CA ILE A 20 11.93 -25.80 -3.28
C ILE A 20 11.80 -26.01 -1.77
N ARG A 21 12.65 -25.32 -1.00
CA ARG A 21 12.65 -25.40 0.47
C ARG A 21 11.90 -24.25 1.14
N ASP A 22 11.85 -23.09 0.49
CA ASP A 22 11.26 -21.88 1.06
C ASP A 22 9.88 -21.59 0.46
N TRP A 23 8.87 -21.49 1.32
CA TRP A 23 7.47 -21.36 0.94
C TRP A 23 6.74 -20.32 1.77
N ILE A 24 5.84 -19.61 1.09
CA ILE A 24 4.71 -18.97 1.72
C ILE A 24 3.44 -19.52 1.11
N LEU A 25 2.54 -20.01 1.96
CA LEU A 25 1.19 -20.39 1.57
C LEU A 25 0.21 -19.44 2.25
N GLY A 26 -0.48 -18.62 1.47
CA GLY A 26 -1.45 -17.66 1.97
C GLY A 26 -2.82 -17.87 1.35
N GLY A 27 -3.88 -17.88 2.15
CA GLY A 27 -5.25 -17.90 1.65
C GLY A 27 -6.26 -18.51 2.60
N ASP A 28 -7.46 -18.74 2.07
CA ASP A 28 -8.55 -19.42 2.75
C ASP A 28 -8.38 -20.95 2.63
N PHE A 29 -7.80 -21.56 3.66
CA PHE A 29 -7.63 -23.02 3.70
C PHE A 29 -8.93 -23.75 4.04
N ASN A 30 -9.95 -23.02 4.50
CA ASN A 30 -11.20 -23.58 5.03
C ASN A 30 -10.99 -24.64 6.13
N ALA A 31 -9.81 -24.70 6.76
CA ALA A 31 -9.39 -25.76 7.67
C ALA A 31 -9.00 -25.20 9.06
N ILE A 32 -9.19 -26.04 10.08
CA ILE A 32 -8.92 -25.71 11.48
C ILE A 32 -7.78 -26.59 11.98
N SER A 33 -6.77 -26.01 12.62
CA SER A 33 -5.67 -26.75 13.24
C SER A 33 -5.87 -26.90 14.76
N LYS A 34 -6.43 -25.86 15.42
CA LYS A 34 -6.56 -25.79 16.88
C LYS A 34 -8.02 -25.66 17.30
N SER A 35 -8.35 -26.24 18.47
CA SER A 35 -9.73 -26.20 19.02
C SER A 35 -10.25 -24.77 19.20
N GLY A 36 -9.39 -23.83 19.60
CA GLY A 36 -9.74 -22.43 19.84
C GLY A 36 -9.97 -21.57 18.59
N GLU A 37 -9.89 -22.13 17.38
CA GLU A 37 -10.07 -21.43 16.10
C GLU A 37 -11.50 -21.50 15.57
N ARG A 38 -12.41 -22.11 16.34
CA ARG A 38 -13.84 -22.15 16.07
C ARG A 38 -14.63 -21.80 17.33
N ARG A 39 -15.75 -21.10 17.13
CA ARG A 39 -16.76 -20.84 18.15
C ARG A 39 -18.14 -21.06 17.54
N GLY A 40 -19.10 -21.60 18.29
CA GLY A 40 -20.45 -21.92 17.80
C GLY A 40 -20.67 -23.39 17.48
N ASN A 41 -21.87 -23.71 16.96
CA ASN A 41 -22.44 -25.06 17.05
C ASN A 41 -21.51 -26.17 16.54
N SER A 42 -21.39 -27.19 17.39
CA SER A 42 -20.42 -28.28 17.39
C SER A 42 -20.82 -29.37 16.39
N GLY A 43 -20.87 -29.03 15.10
CA GLY A 43 -20.83 -30.08 14.09
C GLY A 43 -19.47 -30.79 14.19
N SER A 44 -19.49 -32.11 14.38
CA SER A 44 -18.33 -33.02 14.35
C SER A 44 -17.60 -32.97 13.00
N ARG A 45 -17.03 -31.83 12.62
CA ARG A 45 -15.94 -31.80 11.64
C ARG A 45 -14.80 -32.52 12.32
N SER A 46 -14.50 -33.71 11.81
CA SER A 46 -13.82 -34.77 12.54
C SER A 46 -12.49 -34.26 13.10
N LEU A 47 -12.11 -34.75 14.27
CA LEU A 47 -10.74 -34.68 14.75
C LEU A 47 -9.73 -35.07 13.65
N SER A 48 -10.13 -35.94 12.71
CA SER A 48 -9.30 -36.30 11.56
C SER A 48 -9.02 -35.16 10.58
N GLU A 49 -9.95 -34.22 10.29
CA GLU A 49 -9.62 -33.07 9.41
C GLU A 49 -8.56 -32.17 10.05
N ARG A 50 -8.63 -31.98 11.38
CA ARG A 50 -7.63 -31.19 12.11
C ARG A 50 -6.27 -31.88 12.10
N SER A 51 -6.25 -33.18 12.40
CA SER A 51 -5.02 -33.97 12.37
C SER A 51 -4.41 -34.01 10.97
N GLU A 52 -5.22 -34.18 9.93
CA GLU A 52 -4.76 -34.17 8.53
C GLU A 52 -4.16 -32.83 8.13
N PHE A 53 -4.79 -31.72 8.54
CA PHE A 53 -4.26 -30.39 8.25
C PHE A 53 -2.96 -30.12 9.02
N SER A 54 -2.86 -30.55 10.28
CA SER A 54 -1.62 -30.45 11.06
C SER A 54 -0.49 -31.28 10.45
N LEU A 55 -0.76 -32.52 10.03
CA LEU A 55 0.21 -33.37 9.32
C LEU A 55 0.65 -32.75 8.00
N PHE A 56 -0.27 -32.11 7.26
CA PHE A 56 0.08 -31.36 6.05
C PHE A 56 1.04 -30.21 6.37
N MET A 57 0.77 -29.41 7.40
CA MET A 57 1.65 -28.30 7.80
C MET A 57 3.04 -28.80 8.22
N GLU A 58 3.09 -29.91 8.95
CA GLU A 58 4.33 -30.57 9.37
C GLU A 58 5.13 -31.08 8.16
N ALA A 59 4.49 -31.80 7.24
CA ALA A 59 5.14 -32.31 6.02
C ALA A 59 5.59 -31.19 5.06
N MET A 60 4.84 -30.08 5.02
CA MET A 60 5.27 -28.88 4.31
C MET A 60 6.37 -28.11 5.04
N GLU A 61 6.68 -28.43 6.30
CA GLU A 61 7.66 -27.73 7.16
C GLU A 61 7.33 -26.24 7.29
N VAL A 62 6.02 -25.93 7.46
CA VAL A 62 5.52 -24.56 7.55
C VAL A 62 4.90 -24.26 8.91
N ILE A 63 5.06 -23.03 9.35
CA ILE A 63 4.56 -22.50 10.62
C ILE A 63 3.39 -21.55 10.32
N ASP A 64 2.28 -21.72 11.04
CA ASP A 64 1.14 -20.80 10.98
C ASP A 64 1.48 -19.50 11.72
N ILE A 65 1.60 -18.41 10.95
CA ILE A 65 1.91 -17.09 11.49
C ILE A 65 0.66 -16.50 12.14
N PRO A 66 0.73 -16.11 13.43
CA PRO A 66 -0.41 -15.51 14.11
C PRO A 66 -0.81 -14.20 13.43
N ILE A 67 -2.09 -14.12 13.06
CA ILE A 67 -2.65 -12.91 12.45
C ILE A 67 -2.91 -11.88 13.56
N LEU A 68 -2.34 -10.69 13.42
CA LEU A 68 -2.65 -9.56 14.29
C LEU A 68 -4.04 -9.01 13.95
N GLY A 69 -4.90 -8.85 14.96
CA GLY A 69 -6.24 -8.28 14.81
C GLY A 69 -7.34 -9.30 15.10
N ARG A 70 -8.27 -9.50 14.16
CA ARG A 70 -9.44 -10.36 14.36
C ARG A 70 -9.03 -11.83 14.38
N LYS A 71 -9.37 -12.52 15.48
CA LYS A 71 -9.09 -13.96 15.66
C LYS A 71 -9.82 -14.86 14.65
N PHE A 72 -11.03 -14.48 14.24
CA PHE A 72 -11.86 -15.22 13.29
C PHE A 72 -11.94 -14.43 11.98
N THR A 73 -11.92 -15.15 10.86
CA THR A 73 -11.94 -14.55 9.52
C THR A 73 -13.22 -14.87 8.74
N TRP A 74 -13.99 -15.85 9.23
CA TRP A 74 -15.29 -16.20 8.69
C TRP A 74 -16.36 -16.22 9.80
N PHE A 75 -17.57 -15.78 9.44
CA PHE A 75 -18.75 -15.72 10.29
C PHE A 75 -19.94 -16.24 9.48
N ASN A 76 -20.84 -17.00 10.11
CA ASN A 76 -22.13 -17.28 9.50
C ASN A 76 -23.04 -16.05 9.53
N SER A 77 -24.09 -16.07 8.71
CA SER A 77 -25.02 -14.95 8.51
C SER A 77 -25.71 -14.48 9.79
N ASP A 78 -25.96 -15.40 10.74
CA ASP A 78 -26.59 -15.14 12.03
C ASP A 78 -25.58 -14.93 13.17
N GLY A 79 -24.27 -14.97 12.90
CA GLY A 79 -23.19 -14.75 13.88
C GLY A 79 -23.04 -15.84 14.94
N SER A 80 -23.83 -16.92 14.87
CA SER A 80 -23.80 -18.03 15.83
C SER A 80 -22.58 -18.95 15.69
N ALA A 81 -21.85 -18.89 14.57
CA ALA A 81 -20.64 -19.66 14.31
C ALA A 81 -19.54 -18.83 13.64
N MET A 82 -18.32 -19.03 14.11
CA MET A 82 -17.13 -18.30 13.65
C MET A 82 -15.96 -19.25 13.47
N ASN A 83 -15.18 -19.05 12.42
CA ASN A 83 -14.00 -19.84 12.12
C ASN A 83 -12.82 -18.96 11.71
N ARG A 84 -11.60 -19.39 12.02
CA ARG A 84 -10.37 -18.89 11.40
C ARG A 84 -10.01 -19.79 10.22
N PHE A 85 -10.23 -19.30 9.01
CA PHE A 85 -9.90 -20.05 7.80
C PHE A 85 -8.75 -19.44 6.99
N ASP A 86 -8.60 -18.11 7.04
CA ASP A 86 -7.50 -17.41 6.38
C ASP A 86 -6.22 -17.57 7.20
N ARG A 87 -5.15 -18.02 6.54
CA ARG A 87 -3.85 -18.29 7.16
C ARG A 87 -2.71 -17.89 6.24
N PHE A 88 -1.58 -17.60 6.87
CA PHE A 88 -0.27 -17.53 6.22
C PHE A 88 0.63 -18.56 6.89
N LEU A 89 1.03 -19.56 6.11
CA LEU A 89 1.94 -20.62 6.52
C LEU A 89 3.30 -20.36 5.89
N LEU A 90 4.34 -20.23 6.70
CA LEU A 90 5.68 -19.86 6.25
C LEU A 90 6.69 -20.94 6.64
N SER A 91 7.56 -21.31 5.72
CA SER A 91 8.77 -22.10 6.05
C SER A 91 9.75 -21.26 6.86
N GLU A 92 10.54 -21.89 7.72
CA GLU A 92 11.58 -21.22 8.52
C GLU A 92 12.61 -20.47 7.66
N GLY A 93 13.07 -21.07 6.54
CA GLY A 93 14.02 -20.40 5.65
C GLY A 93 13.47 -19.11 5.04
N PHE A 94 12.19 -19.07 4.68
CA PHE A 94 11.53 -17.82 4.25
C PHE A 94 11.51 -16.75 5.36
N ILE A 95 11.32 -17.14 6.63
CA ILE A 95 11.35 -16.20 7.76
C ILE A 95 12.75 -15.58 7.88
N HIS A 96 13.80 -16.40 7.80
CA HIS A 96 15.19 -15.93 7.83
C HIS A 96 15.54 -14.98 6.68
N GLN A 97 14.99 -15.19 5.47
CA GLN A 97 15.18 -14.23 4.36
C GLN A 97 14.63 -12.84 4.70
N GLY A 98 13.58 -12.75 5.52
CA GLY A 98 13.05 -11.49 6.02
C GLY A 98 14.04 -10.76 6.94
N ASP A 99 14.75 -11.50 7.80
CA ASP A 99 15.80 -10.96 8.66
C ASP A 99 17.01 -10.53 7.83
N GLU A 100 17.41 -11.32 6.83
CA GLU A 100 18.48 -10.93 5.91
C GLU A 100 18.17 -9.65 5.14
N PHE A 101 16.92 -9.46 4.70
CA PHE A 101 16.51 -8.20 4.04
C PHE A 101 16.71 -6.99 4.96
N HIS A 102 16.43 -7.16 6.26
CA HIS A 102 16.60 -6.09 7.24
C HIS A 102 18.07 -5.64 7.34
N GLU A 103 19.03 -6.57 7.21
CA GLU A 103 20.46 -6.30 7.30
C GLU A 103 21.11 -5.91 5.96
N LYS A 104 20.88 -6.69 4.91
CA LYS A 104 21.57 -6.60 3.61
C LYS A 104 20.86 -5.69 2.60
N VAL A 105 19.57 -5.38 2.82
CA VAL A 105 18.79 -4.48 1.96
C VAL A 105 18.73 -4.94 0.50
N ALA A 106 18.68 -6.25 0.28
CA ALA A 106 18.57 -6.84 -1.05
C ALA A 106 17.35 -7.77 -1.09
N LEU A 107 16.58 -7.70 -2.18
CA LEU A 107 15.46 -8.59 -2.41
C LEU A 107 15.73 -9.48 -3.63
N PRO A 108 15.35 -10.77 -3.59
CA PRO A 108 15.41 -11.62 -4.78
C PRO A 108 14.59 -11.03 -5.93
N LYS A 109 15.13 -11.11 -7.16
CA LYS A 109 14.46 -10.59 -8.37
C LYS A 109 13.02 -11.09 -8.51
N VAL A 110 12.76 -12.34 -8.15
CA VAL A 110 11.43 -12.97 -8.19
C VAL A 110 10.41 -12.28 -7.28
N VAL A 111 10.84 -11.69 -6.15
CA VAL A 111 9.97 -10.95 -5.24
C VAL A 111 9.63 -9.58 -5.84
N THR A 112 10.64 -8.90 -6.39
CA THR A 112 10.51 -7.53 -6.90
C THR A 112 10.03 -7.44 -8.36
N ALA A 113 9.88 -8.57 -9.04
CA ALA A 113 9.38 -8.60 -10.42
C ALA A 113 7.99 -7.97 -10.48
N SER A 114 7.82 -7.03 -11.41
CA SER A 114 6.57 -6.31 -11.58
C SER A 114 6.31 -5.98 -13.04
N PHE A 115 5.06 -5.63 -13.34
CA PHE A 115 4.63 -5.32 -14.68
C PHE A 115 3.95 -3.96 -14.76
N PHE A 116 4.25 -3.16 -15.79
CA PHE A 116 3.44 -1.99 -16.10
C PHE A 116 2.34 -2.34 -17.08
N ILE A 117 1.10 -2.01 -16.73
CA ILE A 117 -0.03 -2.03 -17.65
C ILE A 117 -0.54 -0.61 -17.87
N LEU A 118 -0.91 -0.29 -19.11
CA LEU A 118 -1.47 1.00 -19.48
C LEU A 118 -2.99 0.90 -19.49
N ILE A 119 -3.66 1.66 -18.62
CA ILE A 119 -5.13 1.75 -18.56
C ILE A 119 -5.59 3.04 -19.25
N PRO A 120 -6.46 2.99 -20.27
CA PRO A 120 -7.00 4.20 -20.90
C PRO A 120 -7.74 5.10 -19.88
N LYS A 121 -7.50 6.41 -19.94
CA LYS A 121 -8.20 7.44 -19.16
C LYS A 121 -9.48 7.92 -19.85
N LYS A 122 -9.58 7.73 -21.16
CA LYS A 122 -10.68 8.18 -22.02
C LYS A 122 -10.92 7.19 -23.16
N ASP A 123 -12.08 7.30 -23.80
CA ASP A 123 -12.39 6.52 -25.00
C ASP A 123 -11.47 6.89 -26.17
N HIS A 124 -11.08 5.90 -26.96
CA HIS A 124 -10.20 6.05 -28.13
C HIS A 124 -8.93 6.87 -27.84
N PRO A 125 -8.08 6.43 -26.89
CA PRO A 125 -6.83 7.11 -26.56
C PRO A 125 -5.94 7.25 -27.80
N GLN A 126 -5.41 8.46 -28.04
CA GLN A 126 -4.57 8.76 -29.22
C GLN A 126 -3.10 8.95 -28.82
N ASP A 127 -2.87 9.37 -27.58
CA ASP A 127 -1.54 9.66 -27.05
C ASP A 127 -1.19 8.77 -25.86
N LEU A 128 0.10 8.54 -25.60
CA LEU A 128 0.56 7.83 -24.40
C LEU A 128 0.06 8.49 -23.10
N PHE A 129 -0.17 9.80 -23.11
CA PHE A 129 -0.66 10.55 -21.95
C PHE A 129 -2.14 10.32 -21.66
N ASP A 130 -2.88 9.77 -22.62
CA ASP A 130 -4.25 9.28 -22.41
C ASP A 130 -4.29 7.97 -21.63
N TYR A 131 -3.13 7.38 -21.33
CA TYR A 131 -3.03 6.20 -20.51
C TYR A 131 -2.56 6.54 -19.10
N ARG A 132 -3.03 5.75 -18.14
CA ARG A 132 -2.56 5.72 -16.76
C ARG A 132 -1.70 4.46 -16.59
N PRO A 133 -0.40 4.60 -16.29
CA PRO A 133 0.43 3.45 -15.98
C PRO A 133 0.05 2.89 -14.61
N ILE A 134 -0.22 1.59 -14.53
CA ILE A 134 -0.42 0.86 -13.28
C ILE A 134 0.68 -0.18 -13.15
N CYS A 135 1.38 -0.18 -12.01
CA CYS A 135 2.37 -1.17 -11.66
C CYS A 135 1.68 -2.35 -10.97
N LEU A 136 1.64 -3.49 -11.65
CA LEU A 136 1.24 -4.78 -11.13
C LEU A 136 2.43 -5.39 -10.40
N ILE A 137 2.48 -5.14 -9.10
CA ILE A 137 3.48 -5.71 -8.21
C ILE A 137 3.09 -7.11 -7.75
N GLY A 138 4.08 -8.00 -7.59
CA GLY A 138 3.88 -9.33 -7.04
C GLY A 138 3.29 -9.30 -5.63
N SER A 139 2.47 -10.29 -5.28
CA SER A 139 1.80 -10.36 -3.97
C SER A 139 2.78 -10.35 -2.80
N LEU A 140 3.94 -10.99 -2.94
CA LEU A 140 4.99 -11.00 -1.91
C LEU A 140 5.54 -9.60 -1.66
N TYR A 141 5.94 -8.90 -2.72
CA TYR A 141 6.39 -7.51 -2.60
C TYR A 141 5.27 -6.59 -2.11
N LYS A 142 4.01 -6.83 -2.49
CA LYS A 142 2.86 -6.08 -1.98
C LYS A 142 2.70 -6.21 -0.47
N ILE A 143 2.93 -7.40 0.10
CA ILE A 143 2.94 -7.61 1.55
C ILE A 143 4.08 -6.80 2.18
N LEU A 144 5.30 -6.94 1.66
CA LEU A 144 6.48 -6.21 2.16
C LEU A 144 6.28 -4.69 2.12
N SER A 145 5.90 -4.16 0.96
CA SER A 145 5.58 -2.74 0.77
C SER A 145 4.48 -2.28 1.74
N LYS A 146 3.43 -3.09 1.94
CA LYS A 146 2.36 -2.76 2.89
C LYS A 146 2.87 -2.70 4.33
N VAL A 147 3.78 -3.59 4.74
CA VAL A 147 4.42 -3.55 6.06
C VAL A 147 5.22 -2.25 6.21
N LEU A 148 6.03 -1.89 5.23
CA LEU A 148 6.81 -0.64 5.23
C LEU A 148 5.89 0.59 5.28
N ALA A 149 4.84 0.62 4.46
CA ALA A 149 3.85 1.67 4.44
C ALA A 149 3.15 1.84 5.80
N ASN A 150 2.76 0.73 6.44
CA ASN A 150 2.13 0.75 7.76
C ASN A 150 3.08 1.25 8.86
N ARG A 151 4.38 0.94 8.77
CA ARG A 151 5.40 1.50 9.68
C ARG A 151 5.57 2.99 9.45
N LEU A 152 5.66 3.42 8.19
CA LEU A 152 5.78 4.84 7.81
C LEU A 152 4.58 5.66 8.28
N LYS A 153 3.37 5.14 8.11
CA LYS A 153 2.12 5.79 8.52
C LYS A 153 2.11 6.20 10.00
N LYS A 154 2.80 5.47 10.88
CA LYS A 154 2.90 5.79 12.32
C LYS A 154 3.70 7.05 12.62
N VAL A 155 4.67 7.38 11.76
CA VAL A 155 5.55 8.55 11.94
C VAL A 155 5.22 9.70 11.01
N LEU A 156 4.53 9.43 9.90
CA LEU A 156 4.28 10.41 8.84
C LEU A 156 3.50 11.65 9.33
N GLY A 157 2.55 11.48 10.24
CA GLY A 157 1.80 12.60 10.82
C GLY A 157 2.65 13.62 11.57
N LYS A 158 3.88 13.26 11.97
CA LYS A 158 4.86 14.17 12.60
C LYS A 158 5.75 14.89 11.58
N LEU A 159 5.85 14.36 10.35
CA LEU A 159 6.73 14.86 9.30
C LEU A 159 5.99 15.77 8.30
N ILE A 160 4.69 15.55 8.14
CA ILE A 160 3.84 16.26 7.18
C ILE A 160 3.04 17.35 7.89
N SER A 161 2.96 18.53 7.25
CA SER A 161 2.21 19.67 7.76
C SER A 161 0.73 19.32 8.01
N SER A 162 0.06 20.10 8.86
CA SER A 162 -1.37 19.97 9.11
C SER A 162 -2.24 20.30 7.89
N TYR A 163 -1.71 21.03 6.91
CA TYR A 163 -2.43 21.46 5.70
C TYR A 163 -2.62 20.33 4.67
N GLN A 164 -1.83 19.25 4.76
CA GLN A 164 -1.91 18.10 3.86
C GLN A 164 -2.69 16.95 4.50
N SER A 165 -3.87 16.65 3.98
CA SER A 165 -4.81 15.73 4.63
C SER A 165 -4.85 14.32 4.02
N ALA A 166 -4.20 14.07 2.88
CA ALA A 166 -4.32 12.78 2.21
C ALA A 166 -3.60 11.63 2.93
N PHE A 167 -4.17 10.42 2.84
CA PHE A 167 -3.63 9.13 3.31
C PHE A 167 -3.21 9.03 4.79
N LEU A 168 -3.42 10.09 5.58
CA LEU A 168 -3.08 10.15 6.99
C LEU A 168 -4.25 9.68 7.87
N PRO A 169 -3.98 8.92 8.94
CA PRO A 169 -5.03 8.52 9.87
C PRO A 169 -5.63 9.78 10.52
N GLN A 170 -6.94 9.73 10.80
CA GLN A 170 -7.70 10.82 11.43
C GLN A 170 -7.83 12.12 10.62
N ARG A 171 -7.46 12.11 9.32
CA ARG A 171 -7.73 13.22 8.39
C ARG A 171 -8.69 12.73 7.32
N GLN A 172 -9.79 13.43 7.11
CA GLN A 172 -10.77 13.09 6.07
C GLN A 172 -10.68 14.09 4.92
N ILE A 173 -11.00 13.64 3.71
CA ILE A 173 -11.06 14.53 2.53
C ILE A 173 -12.09 15.65 2.73
N LEU A 174 -13.19 15.33 3.41
CA LEU A 174 -14.29 16.27 3.68
C LEU A 174 -13.87 17.40 4.62
N ASP A 175 -12.87 17.19 5.48
CA ASP A 175 -12.39 18.23 6.40
C ASP A 175 -11.85 19.43 5.60
N GLY A 176 -11.08 19.16 4.55
CA GLY A 176 -10.52 20.19 3.68
C GLY A 176 -11.59 20.94 2.89
N VAL A 177 -12.55 20.19 2.33
CA VAL A 177 -13.67 20.76 1.57
C VAL A 177 -14.54 21.66 2.45
N LEU A 178 -14.83 21.21 3.68
CA LEU A 178 -15.60 22.00 4.64
C LEU A 178 -14.88 23.30 4.99
N VAL A 179 -13.60 23.23 5.37
CA VAL A 179 -12.81 24.42 5.71
C VAL A 179 -12.77 25.40 4.55
N LEU A 180 -12.54 24.92 3.32
CA LEU A 180 -12.49 25.80 2.15
C LEU A 180 -13.83 26.48 1.87
N ASN A 181 -14.94 25.74 1.98
CA ASN A 181 -16.28 26.30 1.79
C ASN A 181 -16.60 27.40 2.82
N GLU A 182 -16.29 27.18 4.09
CA GLU A 182 -16.50 28.18 5.15
C GLU A 182 -15.66 29.44 4.92
N VAL A 183 -14.41 29.28 4.48
CA VAL A 183 -13.53 30.43 4.18
C VAL A 183 -14.05 31.23 2.98
N ILE A 184 -14.48 30.56 1.91
CA ILE A 184 -15.06 31.22 0.73
C ILE A 184 -16.37 31.94 1.09
N ASP A 185 -17.24 31.29 1.86
CA ASP A 185 -18.50 31.90 2.29
C ASP A 185 -18.26 33.13 3.17
N LEU A 186 -17.27 33.06 4.07
CA LEU A 186 -16.86 34.20 4.89
C LEU A 186 -16.38 35.38 4.03
N ALA A 187 -15.51 35.13 3.06
CA ALA A 187 -15.02 36.16 2.13
C ALA A 187 -16.17 36.83 1.38
N LYS A 188 -17.12 36.04 0.89
CA LYS A 188 -18.33 36.54 0.20
C LYS A 188 -19.20 37.41 1.11
N ARG A 189 -19.46 36.98 2.35
CA ARG A 189 -20.29 37.74 3.30
C ARG A 189 -19.66 39.07 3.67
N ARG A 190 -18.33 39.10 3.85
CA ARG A 190 -17.58 40.32 4.16
C ARG A 190 -17.33 41.21 2.95
N LYS A 191 -17.49 40.67 1.74
CA LYS A 191 -17.10 41.31 0.47
C LYS A 191 -15.59 41.60 0.43
N ASP A 192 -14.81 40.71 1.03
CA ASP A 192 -13.35 40.80 1.00
C ASP A 192 -12.86 40.43 -0.40
N ASN A 193 -11.86 41.17 -0.88
CA ASN A 193 -11.11 40.73 -2.05
C ASN A 193 -10.29 39.50 -1.65
N CYS A 194 -10.40 38.43 -2.44
CA CYS A 194 -9.60 37.24 -2.24
C CYS A 194 -9.23 36.61 -3.58
N LEU A 195 -8.05 36.00 -3.61
CA LEU A 195 -7.56 35.20 -4.73
C LEU A 195 -7.54 33.73 -4.31
N LEU A 196 -8.12 32.87 -5.15
CA LEU A 196 -8.05 31.42 -4.99
C LEU A 196 -7.30 30.82 -6.17
N VAL A 197 -6.20 30.12 -5.88
CA VAL A 197 -5.35 29.47 -6.87
C VAL A 197 -5.39 27.97 -6.64
N LYS A 198 -5.85 27.23 -7.65
CA LYS A 198 -5.67 25.77 -7.71
C LYS A 198 -4.39 25.47 -8.47
N VAL A 199 -3.50 24.72 -7.84
CA VAL A 199 -2.27 24.18 -8.43
C VAL A 199 -2.49 22.69 -8.68
N ASP A 200 -2.24 22.27 -9.91
CA ASP A 200 -2.28 20.87 -10.33
C ASP A 200 -0.85 20.42 -10.67
N PHE A 201 -0.43 19.26 -10.16
CA PHE A 201 0.90 18.71 -10.45
C PHE A 201 0.80 17.73 -11.62
N GLU A 202 1.36 18.10 -12.77
CA GLU A 202 1.44 17.16 -13.88
C GLU A 202 2.34 15.96 -13.50
N ARG A 203 1.79 14.73 -13.58
CA ARG A 203 2.53 13.47 -13.39
C ARG A 203 3.30 13.43 -12.08
N ALA A 204 2.60 13.75 -11.00
CA ALA A 204 3.19 13.90 -9.69
C ALA A 204 3.93 12.64 -9.20
N TYR A 205 3.51 11.44 -9.60
CA TYR A 205 4.21 10.18 -9.29
C TYR A 205 5.42 9.92 -10.18
N ASP A 206 5.37 10.26 -11.47
CA ASP A 206 6.41 9.88 -12.45
C ASP A 206 7.62 10.83 -12.45
N THR A 207 7.43 12.06 -11.96
CA THR A 207 8.42 13.15 -12.07
C THR A 207 9.35 13.28 -10.87
N ILE A 208 9.15 12.47 -9.82
CA ILE A 208 9.94 12.58 -8.60
C ILE A 208 11.37 12.11 -8.81
N ASN A 209 12.32 12.99 -8.49
CA ASN A 209 13.74 12.70 -8.40
C ASN A 209 14.18 12.61 -6.92
N TRP A 210 14.83 11.50 -6.55
CA TRP A 210 15.10 11.16 -5.15
C TRP A 210 16.54 11.51 -4.76
N GLY A 211 16.72 12.64 -4.07
CA GLY A 211 18.01 13.13 -3.56
C GLY A 211 18.19 12.99 -2.05
N PHE A 212 17.95 11.80 -1.48
CA PHE A 212 17.99 11.60 -0.02
C PHE A 212 19.10 10.62 0.41
N SER A 213 19.75 10.90 1.54
CA SER A 213 20.89 10.16 2.11
C SER A 213 20.50 9.21 3.28
N GLU A 214 21.07 8.00 3.19
CA GLU A 214 21.26 6.89 4.16
C GLU A 214 20.15 6.41 5.14
N GLY A 215 20.22 5.12 5.49
CA GLY A 215 19.33 4.45 6.46
C GLY A 215 18.08 3.82 5.85
N TRP A 216 16.91 4.09 6.42
CA TRP A 216 15.58 3.58 6.00
C TRP A 216 15.27 3.82 4.50
N LEU A 217 15.94 4.82 3.91
CA LEU A 217 15.94 5.13 2.48
C LEU A 217 16.62 4.07 1.61
N LYS A 218 17.57 3.29 2.15
CA LYS A 218 18.17 2.14 1.46
C LYS A 218 17.11 1.07 1.22
N TRP A 219 16.27 0.75 2.22
CA TRP A 219 15.17 -0.22 2.06
C TRP A 219 14.18 0.22 0.98
N MET A 220 13.80 1.50 0.99
CA MET A 220 12.90 2.03 -0.03
C MET A 220 13.54 2.05 -1.41
N ARG A 221 14.86 2.32 -1.48
CA ARG A 221 15.60 2.29 -2.74
C ARG A 221 15.68 0.88 -3.32
N ALA A 222 15.98 -0.12 -2.50
CA ALA A 222 15.98 -1.52 -2.91
C ALA A 222 14.58 -1.99 -3.34
N CYS A 223 13.54 -1.58 -2.61
CA CYS A 223 12.16 -1.93 -2.96
C CYS A 223 11.70 -1.34 -4.31
N ILE A 224 12.01 -0.07 -4.57
CA ILE A 224 11.44 0.67 -5.71
C ILE A 224 12.39 0.64 -6.93
N PHE A 225 13.66 0.96 -6.74
CA PHE A 225 14.60 1.20 -7.86
C PHE A 225 15.43 -0.03 -8.25
N GLU A 226 15.55 -1.03 -7.39
CA GLU A 226 16.23 -2.28 -7.73
C GLU A 226 15.28 -3.33 -8.31
N SER A 227 13.99 -3.03 -8.35
CA SER A 227 12.98 -3.85 -9.00
C SER A 227 13.17 -3.88 -10.53
N SER A 228 13.00 -5.07 -11.10
CA SER A 228 12.99 -5.30 -12.54
C SER A 228 11.55 -5.21 -13.01
N ILE A 229 11.29 -4.35 -14.00
CA ILE A 229 9.94 -4.10 -14.51
C ILE A 229 9.88 -4.39 -16.00
N SER A 230 8.82 -5.07 -16.43
CA SER A 230 8.48 -5.20 -17.85
C SER A 230 7.16 -4.49 -18.14
N ILE A 231 7.01 -3.90 -19.32
CA ILE A 231 5.70 -3.40 -19.77
C ILE A 231 4.89 -4.55 -20.38
N LEU A 232 3.61 -4.62 -20.07
CA LEU A 232 2.67 -5.52 -20.70
C LEU A 232 2.03 -4.82 -21.90
N VAL A 233 2.40 -5.27 -23.10
CA VAL A 233 1.76 -4.84 -24.35
C VAL A 233 0.85 -5.97 -24.80
N ASN A 234 -0.47 -5.71 -24.86
CA ASN A 234 -1.49 -6.72 -25.23
C ASN A 234 -1.37 -8.01 -24.39
N GLY A 235 -1.10 -7.87 -23.09
CA GLY A 235 -0.97 -8.99 -22.15
C GLY A 235 0.36 -9.75 -22.20
N ARG A 236 1.31 -9.33 -23.04
CA ARG A 236 2.64 -9.96 -23.13
C ARG A 236 3.73 -9.07 -22.56
N PRO A 237 4.62 -9.60 -21.71
CA PRO A 237 5.77 -8.84 -21.23
C PRO A 237 6.76 -8.60 -22.37
N ILE A 238 7.31 -7.39 -22.42
CA ILE A 238 8.45 -7.05 -23.27
C ILE A 238 9.76 -7.22 -22.48
N GLU A 239 10.83 -6.55 -22.91
CA GLU A 239 12.10 -6.58 -22.21
C GLU A 239 12.01 -5.91 -20.83
N ASP A 240 12.72 -6.51 -19.87
CA ASP A 240 12.89 -5.97 -18.53
C ASP A 240 13.77 -4.71 -18.54
N PHE A 241 13.37 -3.70 -17.76
CA PHE A 241 14.18 -2.51 -17.51
C PHE A 241 14.16 -2.13 -16.03
N LYS A 242 15.13 -1.30 -15.64
CA LYS A 242 15.18 -0.71 -14.30
C LYS A 242 14.55 0.68 -14.31
N VAL A 243 13.74 0.97 -13.30
CA VAL A 243 13.14 2.30 -13.14
C VAL A 243 14.19 3.26 -12.60
N GLY A 244 14.43 4.35 -13.34
CA GLY A 244 15.35 5.40 -12.90
C GLY A 244 14.69 6.53 -12.10
N ARG A 245 13.37 6.73 -12.25
CA ARG A 245 12.61 7.84 -11.66
C ARG A 245 11.15 7.47 -11.45
N GLY A 246 10.50 8.22 -10.56
CA GLY A 246 9.08 8.09 -10.29
C GLY A 246 8.72 7.01 -9.27
N LEU A 247 7.44 6.90 -8.97
CA LEU A 247 6.85 6.00 -7.99
C LEU A 247 5.85 5.06 -8.66
N HIS A 248 5.81 3.81 -8.22
CA HIS A 248 4.93 2.80 -8.80
C HIS A 248 3.46 3.05 -8.41
N GLN A 249 2.62 3.41 -9.38
CA GLN A 249 1.19 3.54 -9.15
C GLN A 249 0.57 2.14 -8.91
N GLY A 250 0.05 1.90 -7.71
CA GLY A 250 -0.43 0.57 -7.27
C GLY A 250 0.41 -0.06 -6.17
N ASP A 251 1.59 0.49 -5.89
CA ASP A 251 2.42 0.12 -4.74
C ASP A 251 1.88 0.79 -3.46
N PRO A 252 1.58 0.02 -2.38
CA PRO A 252 1.10 0.55 -1.10
C PRO A 252 2.00 1.60 -0.44
N LEU A 253 3.30 1.62 -0.76
CA LEU A 253 4.29 2.53 -0.20
C LEU A 253 4.29 3.87 -0.95
N SER A 254 4.07 3.85 -2.27
CA SER A 254 4.13 5.02 -3.15
C SER A 254 3.34 6.24 -2.66
N PRO A 255 2.07 6.15 -2.21
CA PRO A 255 1.33 7.33 -1.75
C PRO A 255 2.00 8.04 -0.56
N PHE A 256 2.63 7.30 0.35
CA PHE A 256 3.29 7.89 1.50
C PHE A 256 4.62 8.54 1.14
N LEU A 257 5.35 7.95 0.20
CA LEU A 257 6.58 8.54 -0.34
C LEU A 257 6.29 9.81 -1.14
N PHE A 258 5.21 9.79 -1.91
CA PHE A 258 4.69 10.97 -2.58
C PHE A 258 4.44 12.11 -1.60
N LEU A 259 3.75 11.84 -0.48
CA LEU A 259 3.52 12.83 0.57
C LEU A 259 4.81 13.35 1.21
N ILE A 260 5.81 12.49 1.42
CA ILE A 260 7.12 12.92 1.94
C ILE A 260 7.78 13.90 0.98
N VAL A 261 7.76 13.61 -0.32
CA VAL A 261 8.36 14.49 -1.32
C VAL A 261 7.60 15.80 -1.38
N VAL A 262 6.28 15.78 -1.53
CA VAL A 262 5.46 17.01 -1.62
C VAL A 262 5.44 17.79 -0.29
N GLY A 263 5.47 17.10 0.85
CA GLY A 263 5.35 17.69 2.18
C GLY A 263 6.68 18.15 2.79
N LEU A 264 7.80 17.46 2.54
CA LEU A 264 9.15 17.92 2.93
C LEU A 264 9.75 18.87 1.91
N ALA A 265 9.37 18.76 0.63
CA ALA A 265 9.61 19.84 -0.30
C ALA A 265 8.77 21.02 0.17
N SER A 266 9.41 21.87 0.95
CA SER A 266 9.09 23.27 1.22
C SER A 266 8.72 24.09 -0.03
N MET A 267 8.52 23.49 -1.21
CA MET A 267 8.11 24.11 -2.45
C MET A 267 6.86 24.97 -2.30
N VAL A 268 5.83 24.54 -1.56
CA VAL A 268 4.65 25.40 -1.39
C VAL A 268 4.92 26.56 -0.44
N LYS A 269 5.66 26.33 0.65
CA LYS A 269 6.06 27.41 1.58
C LYS A 269 7.00 28.41 0.88
N LYS A 270 7.97 27.91 0.12
CA LYS A 270 8.87 28.69 -0.74
C LYS A 270 8.11 29.41 -1.85
N ALA A 271 7.12 28.80 -2.50
CA ALA A 271 6.31 29.45 -3.51
C ALA A 271 5.46 30.58 -2.89
N VAL A 272 4.86 30.33 -1.73
CA VAL A 272 4.16 31.34 -0.94
C VAL A 272 5.10 32.48 -0.53
N ASP A 273 6.31 32.16 -0.06
CA ASP A 273 7.33 33.14 0.35
C ASP A 273 7.84 33.95 -0.86
N VAL A 274 8.02 33.31 -2.02
CA VAL A 274 8.47 33.92 -3.28
C VAL A 274 7.39 34.83 -3.87
N VAL A 275 6.12 34.42 -3.83
CA VAL A 275 4.99 35.21 -4.37
C VAL A 275 4.48 36.24 -3.35
N ARG A 276 5.01 36.26 -2.11
CA ARG A 276 4.59 37.15 -1.02
C ARG A 276 3.08 37.14 -0.76
N LEU A 277 2.41 36.03 -1.04
CA LEU A 277 0.96 35.89 -0.82
C LEU A 277 0.68 35.87 0.68
N ARG A 278 0.07 36.95 1.19
CA ARG A 278 -0.51 36.97 2.52
C ARG A 278 -1.74 36.08 2.48
N GLY A 279 -1.79 35.07 3.36
CA GLY A 279 -2.95 34.19 3.47
C GLY A 279 -4.21 34.99 3.79
N PHE A 280 -5.37 34.49 3.36
CA PHE A 280 -6.65 35.11 3.61
C PHE A 280 -6.95 35.22 5.12
N LYS A 281 -7.23 36.42 5.61
CA LYS A 281 -7.48 36.68 7.02
C LYS A 281 -8.89 36.24 7.43
N VAL A 282 -8.97 35.08 8.07
CA VAL A 282 -10.21 34.57 8.66
C VAL A 282 -10.62 35.44 9.86
N ASN A 283 -9.66 35.75 10.74
CA ASN A 283 -9.84 36.68 11.87
C ASN A 283 -8.48 37.27 12.30
N ALA A 284 -8.44 37.99 13.43
CA ALA A 284 -7.21 38.63 13.93
C ALA A 284 -6.04 37.65 14.16
N ASN A 285 -6.33 36.39 14.48
CA ASN A 285 -5.34 35.38 14.89
C ASN A 285 -5.17 34.23 13.89
N LEU A 286 -6.04 34.13 12.88
CA LEU A 286 -6.10 32.99 11.95
C LEU A 286 -6.07 33.48 10.50
N HIS A 287 -5.09 32.98 9.75
CA HIS A 287 -4.99 33.18 8.31
C HIS A 287 -5.06 31.82 7.63
N PHE A 288 -5.95 31.70 6.65
CA PHE A 288 -6.04 30.54 5.78
C PHE A 288 -5.15 30.77 4.56
N GLN A 289 -4.21 29.87 4.30
CA GLN A 289 -3.21 30.08 3.25
C GLN A 289 -3.12 28.91 2.29
N LEU A 290 -3.20 27.68 2.81
CA LEU A 290 -2.92 26.48 2.05
C LEU A 290 -3.81 25.33 2.50
N LEU A 291 -4.33 24.60 1.52
CA LEU A 291 -4.95 23.30 1.69
C LEU A 291 -4.38 22.34 0.64
N GLN A 292 -4.00 21.13 1.07
CA GLN A 292 -3.51 20.10 0.17
C GLN A 292 -4.20 18.76 0.43
N PHE A 293 -4.53 18.06 -0.65
CA PHE A 293 -4.96 16.68 -0.62
C PHE A 293 -4.24 15.91 -1.72
N ALA A 294 -3.22 15.13 -1.34
CA ALA A 294 -2.32 14.47 -2.26
C ALA A 294 -1.66 15.51 -3.18
N ASP A 295 -1.86 15.41 -4.49
CA ASP A 295 -1.40 16.35 -5.51
C ASP A 295 -2.25 17.62 -5.59
N ASP A 296 -3.56 17.56 -5.35
CA ASP A 296 -4.41 18.75 -5.38
C ASP A 296 -3.99 19.77 -4.32
N THR A 297 -3.60 20.97 -4.77
CA THR A 297 -3.15 22.07 -3.89
C THR A 297 -3.98 23.32 -4.14
N ILE A 298 -4.53 23.89 -3.07
CA ILE A 298 -5.31 25.13 -3.09
C ILE A 298 -4.62 26.16 -2.21
N ILE A 299 -4.32 27.31 -2.81
CA ILE A 299 -3.74 28.47 -2.14
C ILE A 299 -4.77 29.59 -2.16
N MET A 300 -4.92 30.28 -1.03
CA MET A 300 -5.80 31.45 -0.94
C MET A 300 -5.05 32.63 -0.33
N GLY A 301 -5.25 33.81 -0.90
CA GLY A 301 -4.64 35.04 -0.42
C GLY A 301 -5.53 36.27 -0.59
N GLU A 302 -5.06 37.39 -0.06
CA GLU A 302 -5.65 38.73 -0.20
C GLU A 302 -5.01 39.53 -1.34
#